data_AF-A0A967YX28-F1
#
_entry.id   AF-A0A967YX28-F1
#
_cell.length_a   1.000
_cell.length_b   1.000
_cell.length_c   1.000
_cell.angle_alpha   90.00
_cell.angle_beta   90.00
_cell.angle_gamma   90.00
#
_symmetry.space_group_name_H-M   'P 1'
#
loop_
_entity.id
_entity.type
_entity.pdbx_description
1 polymer ?
#
loop_
_entity_poly.entity_id
_entity_poly.type
_entity_poly.pdbx_seq_one_letter_code
_entity_poly.pdbx_strand_id
1 'polypeptide(L)'
;YYYIASEHINTENWLTLNEDNVEFSHSELLQVLAKIAIALRHAHLKGVTHGSLHPAAIYVTPDLKVKIDDFGFHVLIPELMSEKAEIEEDFKFYVPPEIVRQTTEIDGRADIYSLGMILFHILSGQLPFFEPELLSSKEHRSLISAAENLFAHSLRKNPERRFLNLKDFITELKNISCELFGTTDVIEVVEEEFKSIPTNCNPQAFV
;
A
#
# COMPACT_ATOMS: atom_id res chain seq x y z
N TYR A 1 14.26 -27.25 5.47
CA TYR A 1 13.69 -26.22 6.35
C TYR A 1 14.43 -24.92 6.07
N TYR A 2 13.93 -24.12 5.13
CA TYR A 2 14.49 -22.80 4.86
C TYR A 2 13.79 -21.82 5.80
N TYR A 3 14.51 -21.36 6.82
CA TYR A 3 14.13 -20.16 7.55
C TYR A 3 14.67 -18.98 6.76
N ILE A 4 13.81 -18.20 6.13
CA ILE A 4 14.16 -16.83 5.75
C ILE A 4 13.90 -16.03 7.02
N ALA A 5 14.96 -15.47 7.61
CA ALA A 5 14.82 -14.48 8.65
C ALA A 5 14.22 -13.22 8.01
N SER A 6 12.90 -13.11 8.00
CA SER A 6 12.19 -11.87 7.69
C SER A 6 12.17 -11.05 8.97
N GLU A 7 12.97 -9.99 9.00
CA GLU A 7 13.04 -9.06 10.12
C GLU A 7 11.69 -8.32 10.27
N HIS A 8 11.17 -8.33 11.49
CA HIS A 8 9.79 -7.99 11.84
C HIS A 8 9.56 -6.47 11.76
N ILE A 9 8.65 -6.01 10.90
CA ILE A 9 8.18 -4.62 10.92
C ILE A 9 7.31 -4.43 12.16
N ASN A 10 7.61 -3.40 12.96
CA ASN A 10 6.80 -3.03 14.12
C ASN A 10 5.54 -2.30 13.63
N THR A 11 4.36 -2.86 13.94
CA THR A 11 3.05 -2.36 13.52
C THR A 11 2.60 -1.11 14.27
N GLU A 12 3.30 -0.72 15.34
CA GLU A 12 2.94 0.45 16.16
C GLU A 12 3.42 1.79 15.59
N ASN A 13 4.43 1.79 14.71
CA ASN A 13 4.89 2.99 14.01
C ASN A 13 5.12 2.67 12.53
N TRP A 14 4.26 3.23 11.68
CA TRP A 14 4.31 3.03 10.25
C TRP A 14 5.63 3.57 9.68
N LEU A 15 6.48 2.61 9.28
CA LEU A 15 7.82 2.77 8.73
C LEU A 15 8.90 3.29 9.70
N THR A 16 8.88 2.85 10.97
CA THR A 16 10.13 2.84 11.74
C THR A 16 11.07 1.77 11.19
N LEU A 17 12.19 2.20 10.63
CA LEU A 17 13.32 1.34 10.33
C LEU A 17 13.86 0.72 11.63
N ASN A 18 13.94 -0.61 11.68
CA ASN A 18 14.66 -1.28 12.75
C ASN A 18 16.15 -0.92 12.66
N GLU A 19 16.72 -0.65 13.85
CA GLU A 19 18.06 -0.14 14.18
C GLU A 19 18.19 1.38 14.37
N ASP A 20 17.57 2.25 13.55
CA ASP A 20 17.86 3.71 13.57
C ASP A 20 16.69 4.65 13.95
N ASN A 21 15.45 4.16 14.15
CA ASN A 21 14.28 4.99 14.49
C ASN A 21 14.08 6.22 13.57
N VAL A 22 14.20 6.04 12.26
CA VAL A 22 13.92 7.12 11.30
C VAL A 22 12.41 7.31 11.17
N GLU A 23 11.94 8.53 11.44
CA GLU A 23 10.57 8.96 11.16
C GLU A 23 10.52 9.62 9.78
N PHE A 24 9.59 9.18 8.94
CA PHE A 24 9.33 9.81 7.65
C PHE A 24 8.29 10.92 7.79
N SER A 25 8.42 11.97 6.97
CA SER A 25 7.38 12.98 6.78
C SER A 25 6.25 12.48 5.88
N HIS A 26 5.05 13.05 6.01
CA HIS A 26 3.93 12.73 5.12
C HIS A 26 4.28 12.84 3.61
N SER A 27 5.15 13.79 3.24
CA SER A 27 5.62 13.94 1.86
C SER A 27 6.47 12.74 1.41
N GLU A 28 7.40 12.28 2.25
CA GLU A 28 8.21 11.08 1.97
C GLU A 28 7.36 9.82 1.90
N LEU A 29 6.29 9.76 2.67
CA LEU A 29 5.42 8.59 2.71
C LEU A 29 4.49 8.52 1.50
N LEU A 30 4.09 9.67 0.96
CA LEU A 30 3.48 9.72 -0.37
C LEU A 30 4.46 9.29 -1.48
N GLN A 31 5.77 9.57 -1.35
CA GLN A 31 6.78 9.04 -2.29
C GLN A 31 6.86 7.52 -2.22
N VAL A 32 6.90 6.98 -1.00
CA VAL A 32 6.92 5.53 -0.77
C VAL A 32 5.68 4.89 -1.38
N LEU A 33 4.49 5.43 -1.11
CA LEU A 33 3.25 4.95 -1.73
C LEU A 33 3.26 5.02 -3.26
N ALA A 34 3.80 6.09 -3.83
CA ALA A 34 3.96 6.19 -5.29
C ALA A 34 4.91 5.10 -5.83
N LYS A 35 6.05 4.86 -5.16
CA LYS A 35 7.00 3.78 -5.52
C LYS A 35 6.32 2.40 -5.46
N ILE A 36 5.54 2.13 -4.41
CA ILE A 36 4.78 0.88 -4.27
C ILE A 36 3.75 0.76 -5.42
N ALA A 37 2.96 1.80 -5.68
CA ALA A 37 1.96 1.79 -6.75
C ALA A 37 2.59 1.60 -8.14
N ILE A 38 3.76 2.17 -8.40
CA ILE A 38 4.47 1.98 -9.67
C ILE A 38 5.03 0.55 -9.79
N ALA A 39 5.59 -0.01 -8.71
CA ALA A 39 6.07 -1.40 -8.68
C ALA A 39 4.92 -2.40 -8.92
N LEU A 40 3.78 -2.21 -8.27
CA LEU A 40 2.58 -3.03 -8.48
C LEU A 40 2.01 -2.85 -9.89
N ARG A 41 2.03 -1.64 -10.44
CA ARG A 41 1.63 -1.39 -11.84
C ARG A 41 2.48 -2.21 -12.80
N HIS A 42 3.79 -2.30 -12.56
CA HIS A 42 4.70 -3.12 -13.35
C HIS A 42 4.40 -4.62 -13.23
N ALA A 43 4.07 -5.10 -12.03
CA ALA A 43 3.63 -6.47 -11.81
C ALA A 43 2.31 -6.77 -12.56
N HIS A 44 1.33 -5.87 -12.49
CA HIS A 44 0.04 -5.99 -13.18
C HIS A 44 0.21 -6.08 -14.69
N LEU A 45 1.12 -5.28 -15.28
CA LEU A 45 1.46 -5.35 -16.70
C LEU A 45 2.06 -6.71 -17.13
N LYS A 46 2.59 -7.48 -16.17
CA LYS A 46 3.09 -8.86 -16.36
C LYS A 46 2.05 -9.93 -15.98
N GLY A 47 0.82 -9.52 -15.67
CA GLY A 47 -0.26 -10.43 -15.26
C GLY A 47 -0.14 -10.95 -13.83
N VAL A 48 0.67 -10.30 -12.98
CA VAL A 48 0.86 -10.68 -11.58
C VAL A 48 0.15 -9.68 -10.68
N THR A 49 -0.82 -10.15 -9.90
CA THR A 49 -1.48 -9.40 -8.82
C THR A 49 -0.85 -9.81 -7.50
N HIS A 50 -0.56 -8.84 -6.62
CA HIS A 50 -0.04 -9.18 -5.28
C HIS A 50 -1.14 -9.85 -4.44
N GLY A 51 -2.28 -9.18 -4.32
CA GLY A 51 -3.55 -9.64 -3.74
C GLY A 51 -3.59 -9.60 -2.22
N SER A 52 -2.46 -9.58 -1.55
CA SER A 52 -2.38 -9.61 -0.08
C SER A 52 -1.54 -8.47 0.50
N LEU A 53 -1.49 -7.30 -0.14
CA LEU A 53 -0.54 -6.24 0.25
C LEU A 53 -0.87 -5.69 1.65
N HIS A 54 0.15 -5.55 2.49
CA HIS A 54 0.05 -4.98 3.84
C HIS A 54 1.40 -4.38 4.26
N PRO A 55 1.46 -3.57 5.34
CA PRO A 55 2.69 -2.91 5.75
C PRO A 55 3.87 -3.87 5.98
N ALA A 56 3.65 -5.05 6.59
CA ALA A 56 4.73 -5.99 6.86
C ALA A 56 5.30 -6.69 5.61
N ALA A 57 4.64 -6.59 4.45
CA ALA A 57 5.17 -7.04 3.15
C ALA A 57 6.00 -5.95 2.43
N ILE A 58 6.16 -4.75 3.04
CA ILE A 58 6.81 -3.60 2.41
C ILE A 58 8.05 -3.22 3.20
N TYR A 59 9.21 -3.33 2.55
CA TYR A 59 10.48 -2.87 3.10
C TYR A 59 10.83 -1.52 2.50
N VAL A 60 11.22 -0.58 3.36
CA VAL A 60 11.64 0.76 2.97
C VAL A 60 12.99 1.06 3.60
N THR A 61 13.93 1.59 2.83
CA THR A 61 15.25 2.02 3.32
C THR A 61 15.26 3.51 3.70
N PRO A 62 16.26 4.02 4.45
CA PRO A 62 16.32 5.45 4.78
C PRO A 62 16.33 6.39 3.57
N ASP A 63 16.86 5.92 2.43
CA ASP A 63 16.86 6.63 1.15
C ASP A 63 15.58 6.38 0.31
N LEU A 64 14.48 5.99 0.98
CA LEU A 64 13.15 5.79 0.40
C LEU A 64 13.11 4.74 -0.73
N LYS A 65 14.02 3.76 -0.75
CA LYS A 65 13.90 2.63 -1.69
C LYS A 65 12.89 1.64 -1.14
N VAL A 66 12.07 1.10 -2.04
CA VAL A 66 10.98 0.20 -1.70
C VAL A 66 11.26 -1.19 -2.25
N LYS A 67 10.99 -2.21 -1.44
CA LYS A 67 10.94 -3.61 -1.83
C LYS A 67 9.61 -4.22 -1.33
N ILE A 68 8.97 -5.03 -2.15
CA ILE A 68 7.67 -5.68 -1.85
C ILE A 68 7.88 -7.19 -1.89
N ASP A 69 7.42 -7.90 -0.86
CA ASP A 69 7.50 -9.36 -0.74
C ASP A 69 6.09 -10.01 -0.76
N ASP A 70 6.00 -11.33 -0.64
CA ASP A 70 4.75 -12.09 -0.43
C ASP A 70 3.69 -12.00 -1.54
N PHE A 71 4.13 -11.85 -2.79
CA PHE A 71 3.25 -11.91 -3.95
C PHE A 71 2.51 -13.26 -4.03
N GLY A 72 1.19 -13.21 -4.25
CA GLY A 72 0.38 -14.42 -4.46
C GLY A 72 -0.07 -15.12 -3.18
N PHE A 73 0.30 -14.60 -2.00
CA PHE A 73 -0.12 -15.17 -0.71
C PHE A 73 -1.65 -15.14 -0.50
N HIS A 74 -2.36 -14.28 -1.24
CA HIS A 74 -3.82 -14.17 -1.19
C HIS A 74 -4.60 -15.48 -1.41
N VAL A 75 -4.02 -16.46 -2.11
CA VAL A 75 -4.64 -17.77 -2.33
C VAL A 75 -4.79 -18.56 -1.02
N LEU A 76 -3.91 -18.31 -0.04
CA LEU A 76 -3.90 -18.99 1.26
C LEU A 76 -4.75 -18.27 2.32
N ILE A 77 -5.07 -16.99 2.12
CA ILE A 77 -5.82 -16.18 3.08
C ILE A 77 -7.16 -16.81 3.49
N PRO A 78 -8.01 -17.31 2.57
CA PRO A 78 -9.30 -17.87 2.97
C PRO A 78 -9.19 -19.06 3.92
N GLU A 79 -8.19 -19.92 3.72
CA GLU A 79 -7.91 -21.08 4.55
C GLU A 79 -7.44 -20.62 5.94
N LEU A 80 -6.44 -19.73 5.99
CA LEU A 80 -5.91 -19.19 7.25
C LEU A 80 -6.99 -18.50 8.09
N MET A 81 -7.90 -17.76 7.46
CA MET A 81 -9.01 -17.09 8.15
C MET A 81 -10.04 -18.08 8.71
N SER A 82 -10.19 -19.25 8.09
CA SER A 82 -11.14 -20.28 8.51
C SER A 82 -10.65 -21.12 9.69
N GLU A 83 -9.34 -21.35 9.79
CA GLU A 83 -8.73 -22.24 10.79
C GLU A 83 -8.53 -21.58 12.16
N LYS A 84 -9.00 -20.34 12.36
CA LYS A 84 -8.61 -19.49 13.51
C LYS A 84 -7.08 -19.44 13.67
N ALA A 85 -6.34 -19.46 12.56
CA ALA A 85 -4.92 -19.19 12.62
C ALA A 85 -4.70 -17.83 13.29
N GLU A 86 -3.59 -17.68 14.01
CA GLU A 86 -3.12 -16.40 14.53
C GLU A 86 -2.69 -15.50 13.37
N ILE A 87 -3.65 -15.06 12.57
CA ILE A 87 -3.49 -13.92 11.67
C ILE A 87 -3.55 -12.69 12.55
N GLU A 88 -2.51 -11.86 12.50
CA GLU A 88 -2.50 -10.55 13.14
C GLU A 88 -3.82 -9.83 12.88
N GLU A 89 -4.44 -9.30 13.94
CA GLU A 89 -5.77 -8.71 13.84
C GLU A 89 -5.80 -7.55 12.83
N ASP A 90 -4.69 -6.81 12.76
CA ASP A 90 -4.48 -5.69 11.85
C ASP A 90 -4.35 -6.08 10.38
N PHE A 91 -3.80 -7.26 10.07
CA PHE A 91 -3.65 -7.74 8.70
C PHE A 91 -5.00 -7.77 7.96
N LYS A 92 -6.07 -8.15 8.66
CA LYS A 92 -7.42 -8.33 8.09
C LYS A 92 -8.00 -7.06 7.49
N PHE A 93 -7.54 -5.88 7.92
CA PHE A 93 -8.04 -4.61 7.39
C PHE A 93 -7.48 -4.30 6.00
N TYR A 94 -6.30 -4.80 5.67
CA TYR A 94 -5.71 -4.62 4.34
C TYR A 94 -6.22 -5.64 3.32
N VAL A 95 -6.86 -6.71 3.78
CA VAL A 95 -7.40 -7.78 2.92
C VAL A 95 -8.64 -7.29 2.15
N PRO A 96 -8.62 -7.31 0.81
CA PRO A 96 -9.77 -6.91 0.01
C PRO A 96 -11.00 -7.81 0.26
N PRO A 97 -12.22 -7.25 0.32
CA PRO A 97 -13.44 -8.01 0.65
C PRO A 97 -13.72 -9.21 -0.26
N GLU A 98 -13.34 -9.14 -1.53
CA GLU A 98 -13.49 -10.20 -2.52
C GLU A 98 -12.65 -11.45 -2.21
N ILE A 99 -11.49 -11.27 -1.56
CA ILE A 99 -10.61 -12.36 -1.15
C ILE A 99 -11.22 -13.13 0.02
N VAL A 100 -11.75 -12.40 1.00
CA VAL A 100 -12.49 -13.00 2.13
C VAL A 100 -13.72 -13.77 1.65
N ARG A 101 -14.37 -13.30 0.58
CA ARG A 101 -15.54 -13.94 -0.04
C ARG A 101 -15.20 -15.11 -0.97
N GLN A 102 -13.91 -15.42 -1.17
CA GLN A 102 -13.45 -16.49 -2.05
C GLN A 102 -13.99 -16.36 -3.48
N THR A 103 -14.05 -15.13 -4.00
CA THR A 103 -14.45 -14.93 -5.40
C THR A 103 -13.34 -15.41 -6.33
N THR A 104 -13.70 -16.01 -7.46
CA THR A 104 -12.75 -16.61 -8.41
C THR A 104 -11.97 -15.60 -9.25
N GLU A 105 -12.38 -14.33 -9.27
CA GLU A 105 -11.77 -13.28 -10.10
C GLU A 105 -11.11 -12.23 -9.19
N ILE A 106 -9.81 -12.39 -8.93
CA ILE A 106 -8.98 -11.41 -8.24
C ILE A 106 -8.07 -10.76 -9.28
N ASP A 107 -8.17 -9.44 -9.42
CA ASP A 107 -7.31 -8.65 -10.31
C ASP A 107 -6.60 -7.52 -9.56
N GLY A 108 -5.86 -6.68 -10.29
CA GLY A 108 -5.08 -5.59 -9.72
C GLY A 108 -5.87 -4.58 -8.87
N ARG A 109 -7.20 -4.59 -8.91
CA ARG A 109 -8.04 -3.73 -8.05
C ARG A 109 -8.05 -4.20 -6.60
N ALA A 110 -7.65 -5.44 -6.33
CA ALA A 110 -7.34 -5.92 -4.99
C ALA A 110 -6.21 -5.09 -4.36
N ASP A 111 -5.12 -4.90 -5.09
CA ASP A 111 -3.96 -4.12 -4.63
C ASP A 111 -4.29 -2.64 -4.42
N ILE A 112 -5.21 -2.09 -5.22
CA ILE A 112 -5.73 -0.72 -5.05
C ILE A 112 -6.46 -0.56 -3.72
N TYR A 113 -7.24 -1.56 -3.29
CA TYR A 113 -7.90 -1.52 -1.99
C TYR A 113 -6.87 -1.49 -0.87
N SER A 114 -5.90 -2.41 -0.91
CA SER A 114 -4.85 -2.50 0.10
C SER A 114 -4.02 -1.23 0.18
N LEU A 115 -3.64 -0.63 -0.95
CA LEU A 115 -2.96 0.67 -0.99
C LEU A 115 -3.81 1.80 -0.39
N GLY A 116 -5.12 1.82 -0.68
CA GLY A 116 -6.03 2.78 -0.05
C GLY A 116 -6.08 2.64 1.47
N MET A 117 -6.04 1.41 1.98
CA MET A 117 -6.01 1.13 3.41
C MET A 117 -4.69 1.55 4.04
N ILE A 118 -3.57 1.31 3.36
CA ILE A 118 -2.25 1.77 3.78
C ILE A 118 -2.22 3.31 3.82
N LEU A 119 -2.66 4.00 2.76
CA LEU A 119 -2.72 5.47 2.77
C LEU A 119 -3.63 5.99 3.88
N PHE A 120 -4.78 5.36 4.12
CA PHE A 120 -5.65 5.76 5.22
C PHE A 120 -4.88 5.69 6.54
N HIS A 121 -4.26 4.55 6.83
CA HIS A 121 -3.50 4.34 8.05
C HIS A 121 -2.36 5.36 8.21
N ILE A 122 -1.65 5.65 7.11
CA ILE A 122 -0.61 6.66 7.01
C ILE A 122 -1.13 8.06 7.42
N LEU A 123 -2.27 8.49 6.88
CA LEU A 123 -2.77 9.85 7.09
C LEU A 123 -3.55 10.05 8.40
N SER A 124 -4.14 8.99 8.94
CA SER A 124 -4.89 9.02 10.19
C SER A 124 -4.04 8.64 11.42
N GLY A 125 -2.92 7.96 11.20
CA GLY A 125 -2.14 7.28 12.25
C GLY A 125 -2.85 6.05 12.84
N GLN A 126 -4.00 5.64 12.28
CA GLN A 126 -4.78 4.50 12.77
C GLN A 126 -5.54 3.77 11.65
N LEU A 127 -5.77 2.47 11.82
CA LEU A 127 -6.70 1.75 10.96
C LEU A 127 -8.14 2.27 11.14
N PRO A 128 -8.97 2.29 10.08
CA PRO A 128 -10.28 2.99 10.05
C PRO A 128 -11.34 2.51 11.05
N PHE A 129 -11.03 1.48 11.84
CA PHE A 129 -11.95 0.87 12.78
C PHE A 129 -11.42 0.85 14.23
N PHE A 130 -10.22 1.37 14.49
CA PHE A 130 -9.67 1.34 15.85
C PHE A 130 -10.20 2.50 16.71
N GLU A 131 -10.05 3.79 16.36
CA GLU A 131 -10.60 4.87 17.21
C GLU A 131 -10.97 6.14 16.41
N PRO A 132 -12.27 6.48 16.26
CA PRO A 132 -12.70 7.71 15.59
C PRO A 132 -12.17 9.01 16.22
N GLU A 133 -11.76 8.96 17.49
CA GLU A 133 -11.38 10.13 18.29
C GLU A 133 -9.99 10.69 17.97
N LEU A 134 -9.10 9.94 17.31
CA LEU A 134 -7.76 10.41 16.91
C LEU A 134 -7.73 11.16 15.56
N LEU A 135 -8.84 11.13 14.80
CA LEU A 135 -9.14 12.06 13.70
C LEU A 135 -9.43 13.50 14.22
N SER A 136 -9.29 13.76 15.51
CA SER A 136 -9.65 15.02 16.16
C SER A 136 -8.63 16.15 15.97
N SER A 137 -7.41 15.88 15.50
CA SER A 137 -6.47 16.95 15.14
C SER A 137 -6.92 17.64 13.84
N LYS A 138 -6.76 18.97 13.77
CA LYS A 138 -7.08 19.74 12.54
C LYS A 138 -6.21 19.31 11.36
N GLU A 139 -4.99 18.87 11.65
CA GLU A 139 -4.02 18.38 10.68
C GLU A 139 -4.48 17.07 10.04
N HIS A 140 -4.80 16.03 10.83
CA HIS A 140 -5.32 14.77 10.30
C HIS A 140 -6.58 14.97 9.47
N ARG A 141 -7.50 15.86 9.88
CA ARG A 141 -8.67 16.20 9.07
C ARG A 141 -8.32 16.80 7.72
N SER A 142 -7.31 17.67 7.66
CA SER A 142 -6.86 18.26 6.40
C SER A 142 -6.25 17.21 5.48
N LEU A 143 -5.43 16.31 6.02
CA LEU A 143 -4.82 15.21 5.28
C LEU A 143 -5.86 14.25 4.71
N ILE A 144 -6.80 13.82 5.56
CA ILE A 144 -7.90 12.93 5.15
C ILE A 144 -8.81 13.61 4.13
N SER A 145 -9.08 14.92 4.29
CA SER A 145 -9.93 15.66 3.35
C SER A 145 -9.30 15.74 1.96
N ALA A 146 -7.99 16.00 1.87
CA ALA A 146 -7.27 15.97 0.60
C ALA A 146 -7.34 14.59 -0.08
N ALA A 147 -7.37 13.50 0.69
CA ALA A 147 -7.43 12.13 0.19
C ALA A 147 -8.85 11.55 0.03
N GLU A 148 -9.91 12.32 0.28
CA GLU A 148 -11.31 11.85 0.26
C GLU A 148 -11.67 11.14 -1.04
N ASN A 149 -11.30 11.73 -2.17
CA ASN A 149 -11.62 11.18 -3.49
C ASN A 149 -10.86 9.87 -3.77
N LEU A 150 -9.59 9.77 -3.34
CA LEU A 150 -8.83 8.53 -3.42
C LEU A 150 -9.48 7.42 -2.59
N PHE A 151 -9.88 7.71 -1.36
CA PHE A 151 -10.55 6.73 -0.49
C PHE A 151 -11.91 6.31 -1.07
N ALA A 152 -12.68 7.26 -1.61
CA ALA A 152 -13.96 7.00 -2.26
C ALA A 152 -13.84 6.06 -3.48
N HIS A 153 -12.67 5.99 -4.12
CA HIS A 153 -12.41 5.14 -5.28
C HIS A 153 -11.45 3.97 -4.99
N SER A 154 -10.89 3.85 -3.79
CA SER A 154 -10.02 2.71 -3.44
C SER A 154 -10.72 1.75 -2.48
N LEU A 155 -11.45 2.28 -1.50
CA LEU A 155 -12.01 1.50 -0.38
C LEU A 155 -13.41 0.93 -0.65
N ARG A 156 -13.81 0.80 -1.93
CA ARG A 156 -15.11 0.24 -2.30
C ARG A 156 -15.14 -1.27 -2.10
N LYS A 157 -16.24 -1.78 -1.54
CA LYS A 157 -16.48 -3.23 -1.40
C LYS A 157 -16.65 -3.96 -2.73
N ASN A 158 -17.11 -3.26 -3.77
CA ASN A 158 -17.20 -3.80 -5.13
C ASN A 158 -15.97 -3.32 -5.92
N PRO A 159 -15.10 -4.24 -6.39
CA PRO A 159 -13.91 -3.90 -7.18
C PRO A 159 -14.24 -3.08 -8.43
N GLU A 160 -15.38 -3.32 -9.08
CA GLU A 160 -15.84 -2.58 -10.27
C GLU A 160 -16.10 -1.10 -10.03
N ARG A 161 -16.21 -0.68 -8.76
CA ARG A 161 -16.38 0.73 -8.37
C ARG A 161 -15.08 1.36 -7.89
N ARG A 162 -13.97 0.64 -7.94
CA ARG A 162 -12.66 1.18 -7.63
C ARG A 162 -12.04 1.85 -8.86
N PHE A 163 -10.88 2.49 -8.67
CA PHE A 163 -10.02 2.84 -9.80
C PHE A 163 -9.81 1.63 -10.70
N LEU A 164 -9.83 1.86 -12.01
CA LEU A 164 -9.67 0.79 -12.99
C LEU A 164 -8.27 0.18 -12.93
N ASN A 165 -7.26 1.00 -12.61
CA ASN A 165 -5.86 0.61 -12.61
C ASN A 165 -5.02 1.55 -11.73
N LEU A 166 -3.77 1.17 -11.46
CA LEU A 166 -2.85 1.94 -10.61
C LEU A 166 -2.38 3.26 -11.23
N LYS A 167 -2.52 3.48 -12.54
CA LYS A 167 -2.20 4.78 -13.15
C LYS A 167 -3.19 5.85 -12.67
N ASP A 168 -4.47 5.51 -12.55
CA ASP A 168 -5.50 6.43 -12.03
C ASP A 168 -5.25 6.72 -10.54
N PHE A 169 -4.86 5.69 -9.77
CA PHE A 169 -4.46 5.85 -8.37
C PHE A 169 -3.23 6.78 -8.21
N ILE A 170 -2.18 6.60 -9.01
CA ILE A 170 -0.97 7.46 -8.99
C ILE A 170 -1.32 8.90 -9.37
N THR A 171 -2.24 9.09 -10.34
CA THR A 171 -2.72 10.42 -10.71
C THR A 171 -3.37 11.12 -9.52
N GLU A 172 -4.17 10.38 -8.75
CA GLU A 172 -4.81 10.94 -7.56
C GLU A 172 -3.80 11.21 -6.42
N LEU A 173 -2.78 10.37 -6.24
CA LEU A 173 -1.69 10.66 -5.31
C LEU A 173 -0.97 11.98 -5.66
N LYS A 174 -0.80 12.30 -6.94
CA LYS A 174 -0.23 13.58 -7.38
C LYS A 174 -1.12 14.76 -6.98
N ASN A 175 -2.44 14.62 -7.15
CA ASN A 175 -3.39 15.65 -6.74
C ASN A 175 -3.29 15.92 -5.24
N ILE A 176 -3.23 14.86 -4.43
CA ILE A 176 -3.04 14.95 -2.97
C ILE A 176 -1.72 15.63 -2.62
N SER A 177 -0.60 15.25 -3.26
CA SER A 177 0.70 15.89 -3.02
C SER A 177 0.68 17.38 -3.36
N CYS A 178 0.04 17.75 -4.48
CA CYS A 178 -0.10 19.14 -4.90
C CYS A 178 -0.94 19.94 -3.89
N GLU A 179 -2.06 19.39 -3.44
CA GLU A 179 -2.94 20.03 -2.46
C GLU A 179 -2.26 20.24 -1.09
N LEU A 180 -1.55 19.22 -0.61
CA LEU A 180 -0.95 19.24 0.73
C LEU A 180 0.39 19.98 0.78
N PHE A 181 1.20 19.89 -0.27
CA PHE A 181 2.60 20.35 -0.27
C PHE A 181 2.93 21.35 -1.37
N GLY A 182 1.98 21.68 -2.25
CA GLY A 182 2.17 22.65 -3.33
C GLY A 182 3.06 22.16 -4.48
N THR A 183 3.34 20.86 -4.57
CA THR A 183 4.18 20.27 -5.63
C THR A 183 3.78 18.84 -5.98
N THR A 184 3.94 18.48 -7.26
CA THR A 184 3.87 17.10 -7.78
C THR A 184 5.26 16.51 -8.08
N ASP A 185 6.32 17.33 -8.01
CA ASP A 185 7.69 16.97 -8.41
C ASP A 185 8.16 15.70 -7.70
N VAL A 186 7.77 15.59 -6.43
CA VAL A 186 8.03 14.49 -5.52
C VAL A 186 7.59 13.13 -6.10
N ILE A 187 6.48 13.06 -6.83
CA ILE A 187 5.97 11.83 -7.46
C ILE A 187 6.43 11.72 -8.92
N GLU A 188 6.64 12.85 -9.61
CA GLU A 188 7.13 12.86 -10.98
C GLU A 188 8.57 12.34 -11.10
N VAL A 189 9.45 12.74 -10.17
CA VAL A 189 10.82 12.21 -10.08
C VAL A 189 10.78 10.68 -9.93
N VAL A 190 9.89 10.15 -9.11
CA VAL A 190 9.73 8.70 -8.95
C VAL A 190 9.31 8.04 -10.27
N GLU A 191 8.35 8.60 -11.01
CA GLU A 191 7.97 8.03 -12.31
C GLU A 191 9.12 8.05 -13.33
N GLU A 192 9.98 9.08 -13.30
CA GLU A 192 11.17 9.15 -14.15
C GLU A 192 12.24 8.11 -13.77
N GLU A 193 12.49 7.91 -12.48
CA GLU A 193 13.38 6.86 -11.97
C GLU A 193 12.95 5.50 -12.53
N PHE A 194 11.66 5.17 -12.50
CA PHE A 194 11.15 3.90 -13.01
C PHE A 194 11.16 3.79 -14.54
N LYS A 195 11.01 4.89 -15.29
CA LYS A 195 11.17 4.87 -16.77
C LYS A 195 12.60 4.53 -17.19
N SER A 196 13.58 4.85 -16.35
CA SER A 196 15.00 4.56 -16.62
C SER A 196 15.39 3.09 -16.39
N ILE A 197 14.53 2.31 -15.73
CA ILE A 197 14.78 0.89 -15.44
C ILE A 197 14.56 0.05 -16.71
N PRO A 198 15.56 -0.74 -17.16
CA PRO A 198 15.42 -1.60 -18.32
C PRO A 198 14.26 -2.60 -18.16
N THR A 199 13.36 -2.67 -19.14
CA THR A 199 12.19 -3.58 -19.15
C THR A 199 12.56 -5.06 -19.14
N ASN A 200 13.82 -5.40 -19.41
CA ASN A 200 14.38 -6.75 -19.44
C ASN A 200 15.00 -7.23 -18.11
N CYS A 201 14.89 -6.46 -17.02
CA CYS A 201 15.33 -6.96 -15.72
C CYS A 201 14.43 -8.11 -15.24
N ASN A 202 15.07 -9.22 -14.88
CA ASN A 202 14.49 -10.42 -14.28
C ASN A 202 13.51 -9.99 -13.17
N PRO A 203 12.25 -10.50 -13.12
CA PRO A 203 11.28 -10.12 -12.08
C PRO A 203 11.80 -10.32 -10.65
N GLN A 204 12.80 -11.17 -10.44
CA GLN A 204 13.47 -11.36 -9.15
C GLN A 204 14.47 -10.24 -8.77
N ALA A 205 14.74 -9.26 -9.64
CA ALA A 205 15.62 -8.14 -9.31
C ALA A 205 14.94 -7.06 -8.45
N PHE A 206 13.62 -7.17 -8.26
CA PHE A 206 12.79 -6.26 -7.47
C PHE A 206 11.87 -7.02 -6.48
N VAL A 207 12.18 -8.30 -6.22
CA VAL A 207 11.54 -9.19 -5.23
C VAL A 207 12.58 -9.61 -4.21
#